data_AF-J4X9K1-F1
#
_entry.id   AF-J4X9K1-F1
#
_cell.length_a   1.000
_cell.length_b   1.000
_cell.length_c   1.000
_cell.angle_alpha   90.00
_cell.angle_beta   90.00
_cell.angle_gamma   90.00
#
_symmetry.space_group_name_H-M   'P 1'
#
loop_
_entity.id
_entity.type
_entity.pdbx_description
1 polymer ?
#
loop_
_entity_poly.entity_id
_entity_poly.type
_entity_poly.pdbx_seq_one_letter_code
_entity_poly.pdbx_strand_id
1 'polypeptide(L)'
;MAFHTDFKDKIDDAVLCGGWGSGANFYNPATWTCTYKGKTYFSIYEKVNVGKSEINAVELTADWDILRDLALHTNYTYTQSKQKSGSNEGKSLNDLPRHMLKTGLDYDFNKELNFWAQVDYIGKIKNGVNLSTNSYTLTDIGVNYKITKNASINFSVYNLFDKKLIDQKPVKAIVMDGRKFQLGFNVNF
;
A
#
# COMPACT_ATOMS: atom_id res chain seq x y z
N MET A 1 -14.43 -11.33 8.23
CA MET A 1 -13.46 -12.39 8.60
C MET A 1 -12.49 -11.84 9.63
N ALA A 2 -11.93 -12.69 10.48
CA ALA A 2 -10.91 -12.31 11.44
C ALA A 2 -9.74 -13.29 11.34
N PHE A 3 -8.52 -12.78 11.46
CA PHE A 3 -7.28 -13.52 11.31
C PHE A 3 -6.36 -13.27 12.50
N HIS A 4 -5.68 -14.34 12.92
CA HIS A 4 -4.64 -14.29 13.94
C HIS A 4 -3.48 -15.15 13.46
N THR A 5 -2.30 -14.54 13.35
CA THR A 5 -1.09 -15.21 12.87
C THR A 5 0.05 -14.97 13.84
N ASP A 6 0.57 -16.06 14.39
CA ASP A 6 1.77 -16.08 15.22
C ASP A 6 2.99 -16.53 14.40
N PHE A 7 4.08 -15.79 14.52
CA PHE A 7 5.39 -16.14 13.98
C PHE A 7 6.31 -16.49 15.15
N LYS A 8 7.04 -17.60 15.04
CA LYS A 8 8.06 -18.01 16.03
C LYS A 8 9.45 -17.49 15.68
N ASP A 9 9.77 -17.49 14.39
CA ASP A 9 11.07 -17.08 13.84
C ASP A 9 10.86 -16.15 12.66
N LYS A 10 10.57 -14.87 12.95
CA LYS A 10 10.43 -13.86 11.90
C LYS A 10 11.79 -13.24 11.61
N ILE A 11 12.19 -13.28 10.33
CA ILE A 11 13.34 -12.54 9.85
C ILE A 11 12.90 -11.12 9.47
N ASP A 12 13.54 -10.12 10.06
CA ASP A 12 13.35 -8.70 9.73
C ASP A 12 14.72 -8.02 9.59
N ASP A 13 14.75 -6.83 9.01
CA ASP A 13 15.99 -6.08 8.81
C ASP A 13 16.28 -5.21 10.05
N ALA A 14 17.45 -5.38 10.67
CA ALA A 14 17.95 -4.54 11.75
C ALA A 14 19.18 -3.74 11.30
N VAL A 15 19.32 -2.52 11.81
CA VAL A 15 20.50 -1.68 11.52
C VAL A 15 21.70 -2.22 12.30
N LEU A 16 22.71 -2.72 11.59
CA LEU A 16 23.98 -3.16 12.16
C LEU A 16 24.85 -1.96 12.54
N CYS A 17 24.98 -0.99 11.63
CA CYS A 17 25.64 0.29 11.88
C CYS A 17 25.18 1.40 10.93
N GLY A 18 25.47 2.65 11.33
CA GLY A 18 25.15 3.85 10.56
C GLY A 18 23.65 4.15 10.49
N GLY A 19 23.22 4.76 9.39
CA GLY A 19 21.82 5.04 9.10
C GLY A 19 21.27 6.31 9.75
N TRP A 20 19.96 6.49 9.58
CA TRP A 20 19.26 7.68 10.05
C TRP A 20 19.21 7.72 11.58
N GLY A 21 19.80 8.76 12.16
CA GLY A 21 19.97 8.90 13.61
C GLY A 21 21.40 8.64 14.11
N SER A 22 22.32 8.20 13.25
CA SER A 22 23.74 8.01 13.62
C SER A 22 24.57 9.29 13.56
N GLY A 23 23.97 10.43 13.21
CA GLY A 23 24.67 11.70 12.93
C GLY A 23 25.30 11.80 11.54
N ALA A 24 25.26 10.74 10.73
CA ALA A 24 25.79 10.74 9.36
C ALA A 24 24.82 11.41 8.37
N ASN A 25 25.37 12.18 7.42
CA ASN A 25 24.62 12.78 6.32
C ASN A 25 24.67 11.86 5.09
N PHE A 26 23.50 11.42 4.63
CA PHE A 26 23.35 10.56 3.45
C PHE A 26 24.02 11.13 2.19
N TYR A 27 24.02 12.45 2.02
CA TYR A 27 24.60 13.12 0.85
C TYR A 27 26.09 13.43 0.99
N ASN A 28 26.69 13.16 2.15
CA ASN A 28 28.11 13.39 2.40
C ASN A 28 28.80 12.11 2.91
N PRO A 29 29.40 11.31 2.00
CA PRO A 29 30.11 10.07 2.35
C PRO A 29 31.21 10.23 3.40
N ALA A 30 31.80 11.42 3.54
CA ALA A 30 32.82 11.68 4.56
C ALA A 30 32.29 11.63 6.01
N THR A 31 30.97 11.73 6.19
CA THR A 31 30.31 11.66 7.51
C THR A 31 29.86 10.26 7.88
N TRP A 32 30.05 9.27 7.00
CA TRP A 32 29.62 7.90 7.22
C TRP A 32 30.61 7.18 8.13
N THR A 33 30.09 6.48 9.13
CA THR A 33 30.91 5.81 10.17
C THR A 33 30.84 4.29 10.11
N CYS A 34 30.01 3.73 9.23
CA CYS A 34 29.76 2.29 9.15
C CYS A 34 30.69 1.64 8.13
N THR A 35 31.83 1.12 8.60
CA THR A 35 32.84 0.46 7.77
C THR A 35 32.67 -1.05 7.81
N TYR A 36 32.59 -1.68 6.64
CA TYR A 36 32.49 -3.14 6.50
C TYR A 36 33.35 -3.64 5.35
N LYS A 37 34.21 -4.63 5.63
CA LYS A 37 35.19 -5.18 4.67
C LYS A 37 36.01 -4.11 3.93
N GLY A 38 36.41 -3.05 4.64
CA GLY A 38 37.24 -1.97 4.10
C GLY A 38 36.50 -0.93 3.24
N LYS A 39 35.17 -0.99 3.14
CA LYS A 39 34.35 0.04 2.49
C LYS A 39 33.44 0.71 3.50
N THR A 40 33.23 2.01 3.35
CA THR A 40 32.33 2.80 4.21
C THR A 40 30.97 2.92 3.55
N TYR A 41 29.92 2.61 4.29
CA TYR A 41 28.53 2.64 3.87
C TYR A 41 27.75 3.64 4.73
N PHE A 42 26.68 4.21 4.15
CA PHE A 42 25.77 5.05 4.93
C PHE A 42 25.09 4.25 6.05
N SER A 43 24.64 3.04 5.74
CA SER A 43 24.02 2.11 6.69
C SER A 43 24.17 0.69 6.18
N ILE A 44 24.37 -0.26 7.09
CA ILE A 44 24.28 -1.69 6.81
C ILE A 44 23.13 -2.24 7.62
N TYR A 45 22.26 -2.96 6.92
CA TYR A 45 21.17 -3.72 7.51
C TYR A 45 21.55 -5.19 7.49
N GLU A 46 21.28 -5.89 8.57
CA GLU A 46 21.40 -7.34 8.65
C GLU A 46 20.04 -7.97 8.89
N LYS A 47 19.87 -9.18 8.36
CA LYS A 47 18.68 -9.99 8.62
C LYS A 47 18.83 -10.63 9.99
N VAL A 48 18.08 -10.13 10.96
CA VAL A 48 18.02 -10.72 12.29
C VAL A 48 16.70 -11.47 12.44
N ASN A 49 16.76 -12.57 13.19
CA ASN A 49 15.55 -13.17 13.70
C ASN A 49 15.03 -12.27 14.83
N VAL A 50 13.99 -11.48 14.55
CA VAL A 50 13.28 -10.69 15.58
C VAL A 50 12.44 -11.58 16.51
N GLY A 51 12.53 -12.89 16.32
CA GLY A 51 11.90 -13.92 17.13
C GLY A 51 10.40 -13.95 16.89
N LYS A 52 9.64 -13.77 17.98
CA LYS A 52 8.20 -13.89 18.01
C LYS A 52 7.53 -12.61 17.52
N SER A 53 6.52 -12.74 16.66
CA SER A 53 5.63 -11.63 16.31
C SER A 53 4.21 -12.11 16.09
N GLU A 54 3.25 -11.21 16.22
CA GLU A 54 1.82 -11.49 16.07
C GLU A 54 1.20 -10.47 15.12
N ILE A 55 0.28 -10.95 14.28
CA ILE A 55 -0.60 -10.12 13.45
C ILE A 55 -2.04 -10.54 13.73
N ASN A 56 -2.87 -9.57 14.11
CA ASN A 56 -4.31 -9.69 14.14
C ASN A 56 -4.89 -8.83 13.03
N ALA A 57 -5.88 -9.35 12.31
CA ALA A 57 -6.61 -8.56 11.34
C ALA A 57 -8.11 -8.85 11.39
N VAL A 58 -8.89 -7.82 11.08
CA VAL A 58 -10.33 -7.91 10.85
C VAL A 58 -10.60 -7.37 9.47
N GLU A 59 -11.28 -8.17 8.67
CA GLU A 59 -11.70 -7.82 7.31
C GLU A 59 -13.22 -7.80 7.23
N LEU A 60 -13.76 -6.71 6.72
CA LEU A 60 -15.17 -6.53 6.43
C LEU A 60 -15.32 -6.34 4.94
N THR A 61 -16.14 -7.17 4.31
CA THR A 61 -16.58 -7.00 2.93
C THR A 61 -18.09 -6.80 2.95
N ALA A 62 -18.56 -5.82 2.20
CA ALA A 62 -19.97 -5.50 2.04
C ALA A 62 -20.27 -5.21 0.57
N ASP A 63 -21.26 -5.89 0.04
CA ASP A 63 -21.82 -5.67 -1.29
C ASP A 63 -23.28 -5.28 -1.12
N TRP A 64 -23.68 -4.14 -1.68
CA TRP A 64 -25.02 -3.60 -1.52
C TRP A 64 -25.54 -3.00 -2.82
N ASP A 65 -26.59 -3.62 -3.35
CA ASP A 65 -27.42 -3.03 -4.40
C ASP A 65 -28.29 -1.91 -3.78
N ILE A 66 -27.78 -0.68 -3.81
CA ILE A 66 -28.48 0.51 -3.29
C ILE A 66 -29.78 0.70 -4.08
N LEU A 67 -29.69 0.56 -5.40
CA LEU A 67 -30.80 0.57 -6.34
C LEU A 67 -30.65 -0.61 -7.32
N ARG A 68 -31.62 -0.80 -8.21
CA ARG A 68 -31.56 -1.89 -9.22
C ARG A 68 -30.44 -1.71 -10.24
N ASP A 69 -29.94 -0.49 -10.36
CA ASP A 69 -28.95 0.00 -11.31
C ASP A 69 -27.74 0.64 -10.62
N LEU A 70 -27.66 0.60 -9.27
CA LEU A 70 -26.57 1.19 -8.50
C LEU A 70 -26.10 0.22 -7.40
N ALA A 71 -24.87 -0.27 -7.55
CA ALA A 71 -24.22 -1.15 -6.59
C ALA A 71 -23.05 -0.44 -5.88
N LEU A 72 -22.88 -0.78 -4.60
CA LEU A 72 -21.77 -0.37 -3.75
C LEU A 72 -21.00 -1.60 -3.29
N HIS A 73 -19.70 -1.60 -3.53
CA HIS A 73 -18.77 -2.64 -3.09
C HIS A 73 -17.78 -2.02 -2.11
N THR A 74 -17.65 -2.57 -0.91
CA THR A 74 -16.71 -2.05 0.09
C THR A 74 -15.94 -3.18 0.74
N ASN A 75 -14.62 -3.04 0.79
CA ASN A 75 -13.72 -3.87 1.57
C ASN A 75 -12.93 -2.98 2.55
N TYR A 76 -12.97 -3.33 3.83
CA TYR A 76 -12.22 -2.67 4.88
C TYR A 76 -11.38 -3.68 5.64
N THR A 77 -10.09 -3.40 5.78
CA THR A 77 -9.15 -4.22 6.53
C THR A 77 -8.55 -3.40 7.66
N TYR A 78 -8.69 -3.89 8.88
CA TYR A 78 -7.95 -3.42 10.05
C TYR A 78 -6.86 -4.42 10.38
N THR A 79 -5.60 -3.98 10.43
CA THR A 79 -4.46 -4.84 10.76
C THR A 79 -3.68 -4.26 11.93
N GLN A 80 -3.45 -5.08 12.94
CA GLN A 80 -2.61 -4.76 14.08
C GLN A 80 -1.53 -5.82 14.22
N SER A 81 -0.29 -5.38 14.13
CA SER A 81 0.89 -6.23 14.31
C SER A 81 1.68 -5.79 15.54
N LYS A 82 2.37 -6.75 16.18
CA LYS A 82 3.25 -6.53 17.33
C LYS A 82 4.44 -7.49 17.30
N GLN A 83 5.64 -6.97 17.53
CA GLN A 83 6.83 -7.76 17.83
C GLN A 83 6.79 -8.17 19.30
N LYS A 84 6.90 -9.47 19.58
CA LYS A 84 6.87 -10.07 20.92
C LYS A 84 8.28 -10.31 21.50
N SER A 85 9.33 -10.03 20.73
CA SER A 85 10.73 -10.12 21.18
C SER A 85 11.66 -9.26 20.32
N GLY A 86 12.93 -9.16 20.71
CA GLY A 86 13.97 -8.44 19.97
C GLY A 86 14.05 -6.95 20.34
N SER A 87 14.95 -6.22 19.68
CA SER A 87 15.22 -4.80 19.96
C SER A 87 14.03 -3.85 19.71
N ASN A 88 12.99 -4.34 19.03
CA ASN A 88 11.76 -3.61 18.73
C ASN A 88 10.53 -4.26 19.39
N GLU A 89 10.71 -5.05 20.45
CA GLU A 89 9.62 -5.60 21.25
C GLU A 89 8.57 -4.53 21.61
N GLY A 90 7.30 -4.88 21.43
CA GLY A 90 6.17 -3.97 21.66
C GLY A 90 5.81 -3.08 20.47
N LYS A 91 6.68 -2.94 19.46
CA LYS A 91 6.39 -2.13 18.26
C LYS A 91 5.66 -2.94 17.19
N SER A 92 4.96 -2.26 16.28
CA SER A 92 4.37 -2.91 15.12
C SER A 92 5.42 -3.47 14.17
N LEU A 93 5.02 -4.49 13.40
CA LEU A 93 5.79 -4.98 12.27
C LEU A 93 5.80 -3.95 11.15
N ASN A 94 6.88 -3.98 10.38
CA ASN A 94 7.14 -3.08 9.26
C ASN A 94 6.15 -3.31 8.10
N ASP A 95 5.96 -2.29 7.28
CA ASP A 95 5.27 -2.34 5.98
C ASP A 95 3.79 -2.78 6.01
N LEU A 96 3.12 -2.70 7.16
CA LEU A 96 1.68 -3.00 7.29
C LEU A 96 0.86 -1.74 7.59
N PRO A 97 -0.04 -1.28 6.70
CA PRO A 97 -1.00 -0.24 7.02
C PRO A 97 -2.01 -0.74 8.05
N ARG A 98 -2.37 0.11 9.02
CA ARG A 98 -3.36 -0.25 10.04
C ARG A 98 -4.79 -0.30 9.52
N HIS A 99 -5.08 0.55 8.54
CA HIS A 99 -6.41 0.70 7.95
C HIS A 99 -6.23 0.70 6.44
N MET A 100 -6.99 -0.16 5.76
CA MET A 100 -7.16 -0.10 4.31
C MET A 100 -8.65 -0.12 4.03
N LEU A 101 -9.11 0.77 3.17
CA LEU A 101 -10.48 0.84 2.71
C LEU A 101 -10.47 0.92 1.18
N LYS A 102 -11.17 0.00 0.53
CA LYS A 102 -11.45 0.01 -0.90
C LYS A 102 -12.96 0.08 -1.07
N THR A 103 -13.45 1.13 -1.70
CA THR A 103 -14.88 1.32 -1.94
C THR A 103 -15.11 1.63 -3.41
N GLY A 104 -15.98 0.86 -4.05
CA GLY A 104 -16.39 1.02 -5.44
C GLY A 104 -17.89 1.28 -5.56
N LEU A 105 -18.27 2.12 -6.50
CA LEU A 105 -19.63 2.32 -6.97
C LEU A 105 -19.72 1.91 -8.43
N ASP A 106 -20.76 1.17 -8.78
CA ASP A 106 -21.05 0.72 -10.13
C ASP A 106 -22.49 1.13 -10.48
N TYR A 107 -22.67 1.87 -11.57
CA TYR A 107 -23.93 2.50 -11.95
C TYR A 107 -24.27 2.24 -13.42
N ASP A 108 -25.30 1.42 -13.63
CA ASP A 108 -25.89 1.12 -14.93
C ASP A 108 -26.87 2.21 -15.35
N PHE A 109 -26.37 3.32 -15.90
CA PHE A 109 -27.22 4.40 -16.42
C PHE A 109 -28.24 3.89 -17.44
N ASN A 110 -27.85 2.94 -18.29
CA ASN A 110 -28.76 2.14 -19.10
C ASN A 110 -28.11 0.81 -19.54
N LYS A 111 -28.76 0.05 -20.43
CA LYS A 111 -28.29 -1.27 -20.89
C LYS A 111 -26.92 -1.23 -21.60
N GLU A 112 -26.57 -0.09 -22.16
CA GLU A 112 -25.37 0.14 -22.99
C GLU A 112 -24.29 0.90 -22.24
N LEU A 113 -24.66 1.79 -21.32
CA LEU A 113 -23.77 2.72 -20.66
C LEU A 113 -23.71 2.47 -19.15
N ASN A 114 -22.51 2.19 -18.67
CA ASN A 114 -22.19 1.94 -17.27
C ASN A 114 -21.08 2.89 -16.81
N PHE A 115 -21.21 3.41 -15.61
CA PHE A 115 -20.21 4.24 -14.95
C PHE A 115 -19.74 3.56 -13.67
N TRP A 116 -18.44 3.66 -13.39
CA TRP A 116 -17.91 3.19 -12.12
C TRP A 116 -16.94 4.20 -11.53
N ALA A 117 -16.86 4.19 -10.21
CA ALA A 117 -15.89 4.96 -9.44
C ALA A 117 -15.33 4.10 -8.32
N GLN A 118 -14.04 4.24 -8.03
CA GLN A 118 -13.38 3.54 -6.94
C GLN A 118 -12.55 4.50 -6.11
N VAL A 119 -12.57 4.31 -4.79
CA VAL A 119 -11.76 5.04 -3.82
C VAL A 119 -10.98 4.04 -2.99
N ASP A 120 -9.66 4.16 -3.01
CA ASP A 120 -8.74 3.37 -2.22
C ASP A 120 -8.04 4.25 -1.19
N TYR A 121 -8.33 4.05 0.09
CA TYR A 121 -7.62 4.67 1.20
C TYR A 121 -6.66 3.70 1.85
N ILE A 122 -5.39 4.10 1.94
CA ILE A 122 -4.33 3.35 2.60
C ILE A 122 -3.83 4.21 3.75
N GLY A 123 -3.98 3.66 4.96
CA GLY A 123 -3.57 4.31 6.20
C GLY A 123 -2.07 4.42 6.33
N LYS A 124 -1.64 5.18 7.35
CA LYS A 124 -0.22 5.38 7.65
C LYS A 124 0.49 4.04 7.85
N ILE A 125 1.57 3.83 7.09
CA ILE A 125 2.45 2.66 7.23
C ILE A 125 3.56 3.03 8.21
N LYS A 126 3.81 2.18 9.19
CA LYS A 126 4.92 2.35 10.13
C LYS A 126 6.03 1.37 9.74
N ASN A 127 7.16 1.91 9.30
CA ASN A 127 8.39 1.17 9.10
C ASN A 127 9.28 1.39 10.32
N GLY A 128 9.72 0.28 10.87
CA GLY A 128 10.47 0.17 12.10
C GLY A 128 11.61 1.16 12.19
N VAL A 129 11.83 1.58 13.41
CA VAL A 129 12.86 2.50 13.86
C VAL A 129 12.63 3.98 13.54
N ASN A 130 12.24 4.46 12.34
CA ASN A 130 12.02 5.92 12.14
C ASN A 130 11.31 6.38 10.83
N LEU A 131 10.72 5.46 10.06
CA LEU A 131 10.15 5.78 8.74
C LEU A 131 8.65 5.54 8.77
N SER A 132 7.87 6.52 8.32
CA SER A 132 6.43 6.34 8.23
C SER A 132 5.88 7.02 7.00
N THR A 133 5.25 6.26 6.12
CA THR A 133 4.57 6.81 4.95
C THR A 133 3.23 7.37 5.38
N ASN A 134 2.95 8.61 4.99
CA ASN A 134 1.65 9.24 5.28
C ASN A 134 0.52 8.45 4.61
N SER A 135 -0.66 8.50 5.21
CA SER A 135 -1.85 7.93 4.57
C SER A 135 -2.13 8.63 3.24
N TYR A 136 -2.70 7.89 2.30
CA TYR A 136 -3.06 8.41 1.00
C TYR A 136 -4.36 7.80 0.50
N THR A 137 -4.99 8.53 -0.41
CA THR A 137 -6.23 8.12 -1.08
C THR A 137 -5.99 8.20 -2.57
N LEU A 138 -6.38 7.15 -3.29
CA LEU A 138 -6.47 7.12 -4.74
C LEU A 138 -7.93 7.08 -5.14
N THR A 139 -8.24 7.75 -6.25
CA THR A 139 -9.58 7.78 -6.80
C THR A 139 -9.50 7.47 -8.28
N ASP A 140 -10.26 6.48 -8.70
CA ASP A 140 -10.33 6.02 -10.06
C ASP A 140 -11.77 6.16 -10.54
N ILE A 141 -11.93 6.47 -11.83
CA ILE A 141 -13.24 6.54 -12.47
C ILE A 141 -13.18 5.88 -13.83
N GLY A 142 -14.29 5.37 -14.30
CA GLY A 142 -14.40 4.87 -15.66
C GLY A 142 -15.81 4.80 -16.18
N VAL A 143 -15.88 4.60 -17.48
CA VAL A 143 -17.11 4.45 -18.25
C VAL A 143 -16.94 3.28 -19.20
N ASN A 144 -17.98 2.45 -19.26
CA ASN A 144 -18.08 1.32 -20.16
C ASN A 144 -19.27 1.57 -21.10
N TYR A 145 -19.04 1.45 -22.40
CA TYR A 145 -20.06 1.61 -23.42
C TYR A 145 -20.12 0.38 -24.32
N LYS A 146 -21.28 -0.27 -24.37
CA LYS A 146 -21.56 -1.39 -25.27
C LYS A 146 -21.98 -0.81 -26.62
N ILE A 147 -21.12 -0.97 -27.61
CA ILE A 147 -21.36 -0.52 -28.98
C ILE A 147 -22.36 -1.48 -29.65
N THR A 148 -22.20 -2.78 -29.42
CA THR A 148 -23.12 -3.83 -29.86
C THR A 148 -23.24 -4.91 -28.79
N LYS A 149 -24.01 -5.96 -29.04
CA LYS A 149 -24.07 -7.15 -28.15
C LYS A 149 -22.73 -7.87 -28.01
N ASN A 150 -21.82 -7.67 -28.96
CA ASN A 150 -20.56 -8.38 -29.08
C ASN A 150 -19.34 -7.47 -28.96
N ALA A 151 -19.53 -6.16 -28.83
CA ALA A 151 -18.45 -5.19 -28.79
C ALA A 151 -18.69 -4.12 -27.73
N SER A 152 -17.67 -3.83 -26.93
CA SER A 152 -17.67 -2.74 -25.95
C SER A 152 -16.36 -1.98 -25.96
N ILE A 153 -16.45 -0.72 -25.54
CA ILE A 153 -15.32 0.16 -25.29
C ILE A 153 -15.35 0.58 -23.82
N ASN A 154 -14.18 0.66 -23.20
CA ASN A 154 -14.01 1.22 -21.86
C ASN A 154 -13.02 2.36 -21.89
N PHE A 155 -13.31 3.40 -21.13
CA PHE A 155 -12.39 4.49 -20.85
C PHE A 155 -12.28 4.67 -19.35
N SER A 156 -11.07 4.67 -18.83
CA SER A 156 -10.80 4.75 -17.39
C SER A 156 -9.70 5.77 -17.10
N VAL A 157 -9.85 6.49 -15.99
CA VAL A 157 -8.85 7.41 -15.43
C VAL A 157 -8.48 6.90 -14.05
N TYR A 158 -7.25 6.41 -13.92
CA TYR A 158 -6.69 6.00 -12.64
C TYR A 158 -5.92 7.16 -12.02
N ASN A 159 -5.96 7.24 -10.69
CA ASN A 159 -5.37 8.32 -9.92
C ASN A 159 -5.84 9.70 -10.44
N LEU A 160 -7.16 9.89 -10.46
CA LEU A 160 -7.86 11.09 -10.96
C LEU A 160 -7.28 12.39 -10.42
N PHE A 161 -6.82 12.40 -9.16
CA PHE A 161 -6.25 13.59 -8.51
C PHE A 161 -4.73 13.72 -8.66
N ASP A 162 -4.07 12.90 -9.47
CA ASP A 162 -2.61 12.87 -9.68
C ASP A 162 -1.81 12.87 -8.36
N LYS A 163 -2.25 12.04 -7.41
CA LYS A 163 -1.60 11.92 -6.11
C LYS A 163 -0.22 11.29 -6.29
N LYS A 164 0.80 12.02 -5.87
CA LYS A 164 2.19 11.54 -5.84
C LYS A 164 2.59 11.27 -4.40
N LEU A 165 3.10 10.08 -4.13
CA LEU A 165 3.82 9.79 -2.90
C LEU A 165 5.30 10.03 -3.18
N ILE A 166 5.81 11.16 -2.68
CA ILE A 166 7.25 11.39 -2.63
C ILE A 166 7.60 11.31 -1.15
N ASP A 167 7.94 10.11 -0.68
CA ASP A 167 8.52 9.98 0.65
C ASP A 167 9.96 10.49 0.56
N GLN A 168 10.22 11.67 1.12
CA GLN A 168 11.50 12.38 1.03
C GLN A 168 12.63 11.72 1.84
N LYS A 169 12.48 10.45 2.24
CA LYS A 169 13.52 9.69 2.94
C LYS A 169 13.95 8.49 2.07
N PRO A 170 15.24 8.40 1.69
CA PRO A 170 15.71 7.66 0.50
C PRO A 170 15.77 6.13 0.64
N VAL A 171 15.08 5.52 1.61
CA VAL A 171 15.23 4.07 1.87
C VAL A 171 14.11 3.24 1.25
N LYS A 172 12.93 3.82 0.99
CA LYS A 172 11.87 3.22 0.16
C LYS A 172 11.03 4.35 -0.45
N ALA A 173 11.43 4.86 -1.60
CA ALA A 173 10.52 5.71 -2.38
C ALA A 173 9.42 4.80 -2.91
N ILE A 174 8.22 4.86 -2.31
CA ILE A 174 7.02 4.32 -2.96
C ILE A 174 6.71 5.29 -4.10
N VAL A 175 7.32 5.04 -5.26
CA VAL A 175 6.99 5.77 -6.48
C VAL A 175 5.69 5.17 -6.99
N MET A 176 4.58 5.86 -6.72
CA MET A 176 3.33 5.54 -7.39
C MET A 176 3.32 6.16 -8.77
N ASP A 177 2.72 5.46 -9.73
CA ASP A 177 2.39 6.03 -11.02
C ASP A 177 1.46 7.25 -10.81
N GLY A 178 1.70 8.29 -11.60
CA GLY A 178 0.81 9.46 -11.65
C GLY A 178 -0.54 9.11 -12.27
N ARG A 179 -1.29 10.13 -12.69
CA ARG A 179 -2.56 9.92 -13.41
C ARG A 179 -2.34 9.08 -14.68
N LYS A 180 -3.14 8.02 -14.83
CA LYS A 180 -3.10 7.13 -15.99
C LYS A 180 -4.45 7.10 -16.69
N PHE A 181 -4.43 7.24 -18.02
CA PHE A 181 -5.59 7.08 -18.87
C PHE A 181 -5.52 5.72 -19.56
N GLN A 182 -6.63 4.99 -19.58
CA GLN A 182 -6.73 3.69 -20.21
C GLN A 182 -7.94 3.66 -21.14
N LEU A 183 -7.70 3.18 -22.37
CA LEU A 183 -8.73 2.88 -23.34
C LEU A 183 -8.67 1.39 -23.65
N GLY A 184 -9.78 0.69 -23.56
CA GLY A 184 -9.86 -0.73 -23.85
C GLY A 184 -11.03 -1.05 -24.77
N PHE A 185 -10.86 -2.09 -25.58
CA PHE A 185 -11.86 -2.59 -26.51
C PHE A 185 -12.02 -4.08 -26.27
N ASN A 186 -13.26 -4.55 -26.19
CA ASN A 186 -13.58 -5.97 -26.03
C ASN A 186 -14.49 -6.41 -27.17
N VAL A 187 -14.17 -7.53 -27.82
CA VAL A 187 -14.97 -8.13 -28.89
C VAL A 187 -15.09 -9.62 -28.62
N ASN A 188 -16.33 -10.12 -28.59
CA ASN A 188 -16.64 -11.54 -28.40
C ASN A 188 -17.21 -12.13 -29.71
N PHE A 189 -16.59 -13.20 -30.19
CA PHE A 189 -16.95 -13.90 -31.43
C PHE A 189 -17.81 -15.13 -31.16
#